data_AF-R7S723-F1
#
_entry.id   AF-R7S723-F1
#
_cell.length_a   1.000
_cell.length_b   1.000
_cell.length_c   1.000
_cell.angle_alpha   90.00
_cell.angle_beta   90.00
_cell.angle_gamma   90.00
#
_symmetry.space_group_name_H-M   'P 1'
#
loop_
_entity.id
_entity.type
_entity.pdbx_description
1 polymer ?
#
loop_
_entity_poly.entity_id
_entity_poly.type
_entity_poly.pdbx_seq_one_letter_code
_entity_poly.pdbx_strand_id
1 'polypeptide(L)'
;EALELPSDFTREERSEYELDRLADCELQIRVGMAFDQLDAVRLAVQHRAAHLDHKAKAVKGAKANAAAQVEIKRADQRARVLSTRYNANYDKIQLLRASTANPLVEDVSRRTKDDDLRISSIATPRTLGDKSLTASWIWARVDRGLHIVDIVQWFRAKAAKDRADEAVNKLCAEFRRTCMGYGAYAELWRTAATRCEGGERAYAYKTAAMWERMKKACGVEYDAARKEGVAGELLDHTRVSLASQRFS
;
A
#
# COMPACT_ATOMS: atom_id res chain seq x y z
N GLU A 1 8.37 15.64 39.05
CA GLU A 1 8.87 17.01 39.23
C GLU A 1 8.54 17.81 37.98
N ALA A 2 7.96 18.99 38.14
CA ALA A 2 7.87 19.96 37.05
C ALA A 2 9.27 20.57 36.88
N LEU A 3 9.78 20.58 35.66
CA LEU A 3 11.14 21.06 35.36
C LEU A 3 11.17 22.59 35.15
N GLU A 4 10.06 23.28 35.41
CA GLU A 4 9.88 24.72 35.24
C GLU A 4 10.36 25.19 33.86
N LEU A 5 10.00 24.43 32.81
CA LEU A 5 10.35 24.77 31.44
C LEU A 5 9.39 25.84 30.89
N PRO A 6 9.76 26.60 29.85
CA PRO A 6 8.85 27.58 29.25
C PRO A 6 7.45 27.03 28.89
N SER A 7 7.34 25.76 28.50
CA SER A 7 6.04 25.08 28.26
C SER A 7 5.20 24.74 29.51
N ASP A 8 5.69 25.02 30.71
CA ASP A 8 4.95 24.96 31.97
C ASP A 8 4.31 26.31 32.34
N PHE A 9 4.70 27.39 31.68
CA PHE A 9 4.16 28.74 31.88
C PHE A 9 3.13 29.11 30.81
N THR A 10 2.17 29.96 31.19
CA THR A 10 1.22 30.58 30.26
C THR A 10 1.95 31.54 29.31
N ARG A 11 1.23 32.08 28.32
CA ARG A 11 1.85 33.01 27.36
C ARG A 11 2.20 34.34 28.03
N GLU A 12 1.32 34.78 28.92
CA GLU A 12 1.42 36.03 29.66
C GLU A 12 2.62 35.99 30.61
N GLU A 13 2.76 34.91 31.38
CA GLU A 13 3.91 34.67 32.27
C GLU A 13 5.23 34.57 31.49
N ARG A 14 5.23 33.94 30.30
CA ARG A 14 6.44 33.87 29.47
C ARG A 14 6.89 35.24 28.99
N SER A 15 5.96 36.11 28.62
CA SER A 15 6.28 37.49 28.24
C SER A 15 6.74 38.30 29.44
N GLU A 16 6.13 38.09 30.62
CA GLU A 16 6.52 38.76 31.87
C GLU A 16 7.93 38.38 32.33
N TYR A 17 8.29 37.10 32.20
CA TYR A 17 9.61 36.57 32.55
C TYR A 17 10.63 36.62 31.39
N GLU A 18 10.30 37.26 30.27
CA GLU A 18 11.15 37.37 29.07
C GLU A 18 11.67 36.03 28.51
N LEU A 19 10.85 34.97 28.62
CA LEU A 19 11.19 33.59 28.25
C LEU A 19 10.95 33.25 26.77
N ASP A 20 10.55 34.21 25.93
CA ASP A 20 10.13 33.96 24.55
C ASP A 20 11.22 33.30 23.70
N ARG A 21 12.47 33.77 23.81
CA ARG A 21 13.61 33.16 23.10
C ARG A 21 13.89 31.73 23.55
N LEU A 22 13.69 31.44 24.85
CA LEU A 22 13.86 30.10 25.39
C LEU A 22 12.71 29.18 24.96
N ALA A 23 11.49 29.70 24.88
CA ALA A 23 10.33 28.98 24.35
C ALA A 23 10.54 28.56 22.88
N ASP A 24 11.19 29.38 22.07
CA ASP A 24 11.52 29.05 20.68
C ASP A 24 12.55 27.92 20.58
N CYS A 25 13.60 27.97 21.40
CA CYS A 25 14.58 26.90 21.51
C CYS A 25 13.94 25.59 22.00
N GLU A 26 13.10 25.66 23.04
CA GLU A 26 12.37 24.51 23.56
C GLU A 26 11.44 23.91 22.50
N LEU A 27 10.75 24.75 21.72
CA LEU A 27 9.88 24.31 20.64
C LEU A 27 10.66 23.49 19.59
N GLN A 28 11.84 23.94 19.18
CA GLN A 28 12.69 23.20 18.24
C GLN A 28 13.11 21.83 18.79
N ILE A 29 13.55 21.80 20.05
CA ILE A 29 13.97 20.54 20.72
C ILE A 29 12.77 19.58 20.81
N ARG A 30 11.60 20.09 21.22
CA ARG A 30 10.39 19.26 21.36
C ARG A 30 9.92 18.70 20.03
N VAL A 31 10.06 19.46 18.94
CA VAL A 31 9.75 18.98 17.59
C VAL A 31 10.69 17.84 17.19
N GLY A 32 12.00 17.98 17.42
CA GLY A 32 12.95 16.88 17.23
C GLY A 32 12.56 15.64 18.06
N MET A 33 12.29 15.84 19.35
CA MET A 33 11.86 14.77 20.25
C MET A 33 10.52 14.12 19.81
N ALA A 34 9.61 14.89 19.20
CA ALA A 34 8.35 14.35 18.69
C ALA A 34 8.59 13.36 17.53
N PHE A 35 9.58 13.63 16.67
CA PHE A 35 9.98 12.69 15.62
C PHE A 35 10.55 11.40 16.20
N ASP A 36 11.50 11.51 17.13
CA ASP A 36 12.11 10.34 17.78
C ASP A 36 11.05 9.48 18.51
N GLN A 37 10.10 10.15 19.20
CA GLN A 37 9.00 9.49 19.88
C GLN A 37 8.03 8.82 18.90
N LEU A 38 7.73 9.46 17.77
CA LEU A 38 6.88 8.90 16.73
C LEU A 38 7.53 7.65 16.11
N ASP A 39 8.84 7.67 15.87
CA ASP A 39 9.59 6.52 15.39
C ASP A 39 9.60 5.37 16.42
N ALA A 40 9.73 5.70 17.71
CA ALA A 40 9.58 4.71 18.76
C ALA A 40 8.17 4.08 18.79
N VAL A 41 7.11 4.88 18.57
CA VAL A 41 5.73 4.38 18.46
C VAL A 41 5.59 3.46 17.26
N ARG A 42 6.07 3.86 16.08
CA ARG A 42 6.06 3.04 14.86
C ARG A 42 6.73 1.70 15.07
N LEU A 43 7.94 1.71 15.63
CA LEU A 43 8.70 0.49 15.91
C LEU A 43 7.96 -0.43 16.89
N ALA A 44 7.37 0.11 17.96
CA ALA A 44 6.59 -0.67 18.90
C ALA A 44 5.34 -1.30 18.27
N VAL A 45 4.64 -0.57 17.41
CA VAL A 45 3.49 -1.10 16.64
C VAL A 45 3.94 -2.20 15.67
N GLN A 46 5.07 -2.03 14.99
CA GLN A 46 5.65 -3.07 14.13
C GLN A 46 6.01 -4.34 14.92
N HIS A 47 6.65 -4.20 16.09
CA HIS A 47 6.95 -5.34 16.97
C HIS A 47 5.68 -6.09 17.39
N ARG A 48 4.62 -5.38 17.78
CA ARG A 48 3.33 -5.99 18.12
C ARG A 48 2.78 -6.80 16.95
N ALA A 49 2.83 -6.28 15.72
CA ALA A 49 2.36 -7.02 14.56
C ALA A 49 3.22 -8.25 14.24
N ALA A 50 4.53 -8.17 14.41
CA ALA A 50 5.39 -9.35 14.27
C ALA A 50 5.00 -10.47 15.26
N HIS A 51 4.64 -10.12 16.51
CA HIS A 51 4.13 -11.10 17.47
C HIS A 51 2.77 -11.69 17.07
N LEU A 52 1.86 -10.88 16.51
CA LEU A 52 0.57 -11.36 15.98
C LEU A 52 0.78 -12.35 14.83
N ASP A 53 1.64 -12.00 13.87
CA ASP A 53 1.98 -12.85 12.73
C ASP A 53 2.68 -14.14 13.18
N HIS A 54 3.59 -14.06 14.16
CA HIS A 54 4.24 -15.24 14.75
C HIS A 54 3.24 -16.16 15.45
N LYS A 55 2.33 -15.60 16.25
CA LYS A 55 1.26 -16.37 16.91
C LYS A 55 0.40 -17.11 15.88
N ALA A 56 0.01 -16.43 14.79
CA ALA A 56 -0.83 -17.03 13.76
C ALA A 56 -0.14 -18.20 13.03
N LYS A 57 1.19 -18.14 12.83
CA LYS A 57 1.93 -19.14 12.03
C LYS A 57 2.54 -20.27 12.85
N ALA A 58 3.11 -19.97 14.01
CA ALA A 58 4.02 -20.88 14.71
C ALA A 58 3.46 -21.46 16.01
N VAL A 59 2.46 -20.81 16.62
CA VAL A 59 1.99 -21.19 17.96
C VAL A 59 0.83 -22.17 17.86
N LYS A 60 1.03 -23.38 18.40
CA LYS A 60 0.00 -24.43 18.51
C LYS A 60 -0.12 -24.89 19.96
N GLY A 61 -1.35 -25.21 20.38
CA GLY A 61 -1.64 -25.68 21.74
C GLY A 61 -1.96 -24.56 22.75
N ALA A 62 -2.73 -24.91 23.79
CA ALA A 62 -3.32 -23.93 24.72
C ALA A 62 -2.26 -23.16 25.55
N LYS A 63 -1.25 -23.85 26.09
CA LYS A 63 -0.20 -23.23 26.91
C LYS A 63 0.65 -22.23 26.12
N ALA A 64 1.07 -22.62 24.91
CA ALA A 64 1.85 -21.76 24.04
C ALA A 64 1.04 -20.55 23.56
N ASN A 65 -0.26 -20.73 23.29
CA ASN A 65 -1.18 -19.64 22.96
C ASN A 65 -1.32 -18.63 24.10
N ALA A 66 -1.43 -19.10 25.35
CA ALA A 66 -1.48 -18.22 26.51
C ALA A 66 -0.20 -17.39 26.65
N ALA A 67 0.98 -18.02 26.53
CA ALA A 67 2.27 -17.32 26.58
C ALA A 67 2.41 -16.26 25.47
N ALA A 68 2.09 -16.62 24.23
CA ALA A 68 2.11 -15.69 23.10
C ALA A 68 1.15 -14.51 23.30
N GLN A 69 -0.03 -14.76 23.90
CA GLN A 69 -0.98 -13.69 24.21
C GLN A 69 -0.45 -12.71 25.26
N VAL A 70 0.33 -13.17 26.25
CA VAL A 70 0.98 -12.30 27.23
C VAL A 70 1.99 -11.38 26.52
N GLU A 71 2.82 -11.92 25.63
CA GLU A 71 3.79 -11.12 24.87
C GLU A 71 3.11 -10.08 23.97
N ILE A 72 2.02 -10.43 23.29
CA ILE A 72 1.24 -9.48 22.49
C ILE A 72 0.67 -8.36 23.38
N LYS A 73 0.16 -8.68 24.57
CA LYS A 73 -0.35 -7.67 25.52
C LYS A 73 0.77 -6.74 26.01
N ARG A 74 1.97 -7.27 26.26
CA ARG A 74 3.15 -6.48 26.64
C ARG A 74 3.57 -5.52 25.51
N ALA A 75 3.60 -6.01 24.28
CA ALA A 75 3.90 -5.19 23.11
C ALA A 75 2.84 -4.09 22.89
N ASP A 76 1.55 -4.41 23.07
CA ASP A 76 0.45 -3.44 22.99
C ASP A 76 0.58 -2.35 24.07
N GLN A 77 0.84 -2.75 25.31
CA GLN A 77 1.04 -1.79 26.41
C GLN A 77 2.23 -0.86 26.14
N ARG A 78 3.33 -1.40 25.59
CA ARG A 78 4.50 -0.60 25.22
C ARG A 78 4.17 0.46 24.16
N ALA A 79 3.41 0.07 23.12
CA ALA A 79 2.97 1.01 22.09
C ALA A 79 2.09 2.13 22.67
N ARG A 80 1.15 1.79 23.58
CA ARG A 80 0.31 2.78 24.27
C ARG A 80 1.12 3.75 25.13
N VAL A 81 2.06 3.24 25.93
CA VAL A 81 2.92 4.09 26.78
C VAL A 81 3.72 5.08 25.94
N LEU A 82 4.30 4.63 24.83
CA LEU A 82 5.04 5.50 23.91
C LEU A 82 4.12 6.52 23.23
N SER A 83 2.90 6.12 22.85
CA SER A 83 1.88 7.01 22.29
C SER A 83 1.46 8.10 23.29
N THR A 84 1.24 7.74 24.56
CA THR A 84 0.95 8.70 25.63
C THR A 84 2.09 9.69 25.80
N ARG A 85 3.35 9.22 25.72
CA ARG A 85 4.54 10.09 25.82
C ARG A 85 4.63 11.07 24.65
N TYR A 86 4.39 10.60 23.43
CA TYR A 86 4.29 11.44 22.24
C TYR A 86 3.17 12.48 22.39
N ASN A 87 1.98 12.06 22.80
CA ASN A 87 0.83 12.95 22.97
C ASN A 87 1.09 14.02 24.04
N ALA A 88 1.73 13.66 25.16
CA ALA A 88 2.12 14.64 26.18
C ALA A 88 3.11 15.68 25.64
N ASN A 89 4.08 15.26 24.81
CA ASN A 89 4.98 16.19 24.15
C ASN A 89 4.26 17.05 23.10
N TYR A 90 3.33 16.46 22.34
CA TYR A 90 2.50 17.17 21.37
C TYR A 90 1.68 18.29 22.05
N ASP A 91 1.07 18.00 23.19
CA ASP A 91 0.30 18.98 23.96
C ASP A 91 1.19 20.18 24.36
N LYS A 92 2.45 19.92 24.76
CA LYS A 92 3.44 20.98 25.05
C LYS A 92 3.86 21.77 23.80
N ILE A 93 4.04 21.11 22.66
CA ILE A 93 4.32 21.79 21.38
C ILE A 93 3.17 22.73 20.99
N GLN A 94 1.92 22.33 21.20
CA GLN A 94 0.76 23.18 20.89
C GLN A 94 0.73 24.44 21.76
N LEU A 95 1.05 24.32 23.05
CA LEU A 95 1.15 25.47 23.98
C LEU A 95 2.26 26.45 23.58
N LEU A 96 3.40 25.94 23.09
CA LEU A 96 4.51 26.77 22.59
C LEU A 96 4.20 27.38 21.21
N ARG A 97 3.48 26.69 20.32
CA ARG A 97 3.10 27.23 19.01
C ARG A 97 2.08 28.35 19.09
N ALA A 98 1.15 28.27 20.04
CA ALA A 98 0.14 29.32 20.23
C ALA A 98 0.75 30.68 20.64
N SER A 99 1.97 30.67 21.22
CA SER A 99 2.70 31.87 21.62
C SER A 99 3.66 32.38 20.55
N THR A 100 4.24 31.50 19.73
CA THR A 100 5.33 31.85 18.82
C THR A 100 4.85 32.03 17.39
N ALA A 101 5.18 33.17 16.76
CA ALA A 101 4.90 33.45 15.35
C ALA A 101 5.86 32.74 14.37
N ASN A 102 6.32 31.52 14.68
CA ASN A 102 7.33 30.81 13.89
C ASN A 102 6.66 29.85 12.89
N PRO A 103 6.62 30.20 11.59
CA PRO A 103 5.98 29.38 10.55
C PRO A 103 6.75 28.11 10.21
N LEU A 104 7.98 27.90 10.73
CA LEU A 104 8.83 26.76 10.38
C LEU A 104 8.40 25.44 11.04
N VAL A 105 7.33 25.43 11.84
CA VAL A 105 6.91 24.28 12.64
C VAL A 105 5.58 23.69 12.13
N GLU A 106 5.47 23.42 10.83
CA GLU A 106 4.30 22.72 10.26
C GLU A 106 4.31 21.19 10.53
N ASP A 107 5.42 20.67 11.04
CA ASP A 107 5.77 19.26 10.80
C ASP A 107 5.26 18.23 11.81
N VAL A 108 4.78 18.67 12.97
CA VAL A 108 4.09 17.80 13.94
C VAL A 108 2.62 18.16 13.92
N SER A 109 1.84 17.46 13.09
CA SER A 109 0.53 17.95 12.67
C SER A 109 -0.64 17.35 13.45
N ARG A 110 -0.46 16.20 14.13
CA ARG A 110 -1.59 15.46 14.75
C ARG A 110 -1.22 14.70 16.03
N ARG A 111 -2.23 14.58 16.90
CA ARG A 111 -2.25 13.71 18.08
C ARG A 111 -2.51 12.26 17.67
N THR A 112 -1.84 11.31 18.31
CA THR A 112 -2.03 9.88 18.05
C THR A 112 -3.22 9.35 18.84
N LYS A 113 -4.15 8.66 18.17
CA LYS A 113 -5.29 7.97 18.77
C LYS A 113 -5.03 6.47 18.89
N ASP A 114 -5.82 5.77 19.70
CA ASP A 114 -5.71 4.31 19.85
C ASP A 114 -5.95 3.57 18.53
N ASP A 115 -6.81 4.10 17.66
CA ASP A 115 -7.05 3.53 16.32
C ASP A 115 -5.81 3.67 15.42
N ASP A 116 -4.98 4.70 15.63
CA ASP A 116 -3.76 4.91 14.87
C ASP A 116 -2.69 3.87 15.20
N LEU A 117 -2.76 3.24 16.38
CA LEU A 117 -1.85 2.18 16.84
C LEU A 117 -2.22 0.79 16.29
N ARG A 118 -3.31 0.70 15.52
CA ARG A 118 -3.68 -0.52 14.82
C ARG A 118 -2.91 -0.59 13.52
N ILE A 119 -2.29 -1.74 13.28
CA ILE A 119 -1.62 -2.05 12.03
C ILE A 119 -2.31 -3.25 11.39
N SER A 120 -2.61 -3.15 10.10
CA SER A 120 -2.99 -4.30 9.29
C SER A 120 -1.81 -5.29 9.24
N SER A 121 -2.08 -6.59 9.21
CA SER A 121 -1.04 -7.65 9.23
C SER A 121 0.15 -7.29 8.32
N ILE A 122 1.35 -7.31 8.88
CA ILE A 122 2.60 -7.04 8.15
C ILE A 122 2.87 -8.19 7.18
N ALA A 123 2.51 -9.42 7.53
CA ALA A 123 2.78 -10.59 6.71
C ALA A 123 1.86 -10.75 5.49
N THR A 124 0.65 -10.19 5.53
CA THR A 124 -0.37 -10.49 4.51
C THR A 124 -0.32 -9.42 3.41
N PRO A 125 -0.02 -9.78 2.15
CA PRO A 125 -0.15 -8.84 1.04
C PRO A 125 -1.62 -8.39 0.95
N ARG A 126 -1.84 -7.10 0.65
CA ARG A 126 -3.17 -6.55 0.45
C ARG A 126 -3.94 -7.40 -0.56
N THR A 127 -5.17 -7.79 -0.21
CA THR A 127 -6.05 -8.57 -1.08
C THR A 127 -7.04 -7.66 -1.82
N LEU A 128 -7.67 -8.22 -2.86
CA LEU A 128 -8.70 -7.52 -3.63
C LEU A 128 -9.88 -7.19 -2.69
N GLY A 129 -10.04 -5.91 -2.32
CA GLY A 129 -11.05 -5.45 -1.35
C GLY A 129 -10.50 -4.48 -0.30
N ASP A 130 -9.18 -4.45 -0.08
CA ASP A 130 -8.51 -3.61 0.92
C ASP A 130 -8.41 -2.11 0.55
N LYS A 131 -9.17 -1.66 -0.47
CA LYS A 131 -9.12 -0.27 -0.98
C LYS A 131 -9.50 0.78 0.08
N SER A 132 -10.23 0.39 1.13
CA SER A 132 -10.67 1.28 2.21
C SER A 132 -9.72 1.33 3.41
N LEU A 133 -8.68 0.48 3.47
CA LEU A 133 -7.70 0.48 4.55
C LEU A 133 -6.73 1.66 4.35
N THR A 134 -7.20 2.86 4.71
CA THR A 134 -6.37 4.05 4.79
C THR A 134 -5.34 3.80 5.88
N ALA A 135 -4.06 3.75 5.50
CA ALA A 135 -2.99 3.59 6.48
C ALA A 135 -3.06 4.75 7.48
N SER A 136 -2.90 4.45 8.78
CA SER A 136 -2.88 5.46 9.83
C SER A 136 -1.86 6.57 9.49
N TRP A 137 -2.17 7.81 9.87
CA TRP A 137 -1.35 8.98 9.54
C TRP A 137 0.09 8.86 10.08
N ILE A 138 0.30 8.08 11.15
CA ILE A 138 1.64 7.81 11.68
C ILE A 138 2.53 7.13 10.63
N TRP A 139 1.97 6.50 9.60
CA TRP A 139 2.71 5.85 8.51
C TRP A 139 2.83 6.72 7.25
N ALA A 140 2.10 7.83 7.16
CA ALA A 140 2.05 8.64 5.94
C ALA A 140 3.30 9.51 5.74
N ARG A 141 4.13 9.68 6.78
CA ARG A 141 5.28 10.58 6.77
C ARG A 141 6.60 9.79 6.87
N VAL A 142 7.16 9.43 5.71
CA VAL A 142 8.43 8.70 5.58
C VAL A 142 9.42 9.60 4.86
N ASP A 143 10.05 10.53 5.58
CA ASP A 143 11.06 11.40 4.96
C ASP A 143 12.46 11.28 5.58
N ARG A 144 12.62 10.48 6.64
CA ARG A 144 13.95 10.30 7.27
C ARG A 144 14.16 8.83 7.62
N GLY A 145 14.77 8.11 6.68
CA GLY A 145 15.19 6.72 6.82
C GLY A 145 14.02 5.73 6.78
N LEU A 146 13.85 5.00 5.67
CA LEU A 146 12.98 3.83 5.71
C LEU A 146 13.51 2.83 6.74
N HIS A 147 12.69 2.41 7.70
CA HIS A 147 13.02 1.24 8.49
C HIS A 147 13.14 0.02 7.55
N ILE A 148 14.06 -0.90 7.86
CA ILE A 148 14.30 -2.12 7.05
C ILE A 148 12.99 -2.88 6.76
N VAL A 149 12.05 -2.88 7.71
CA VAL A 149 10.72 -3.50 7.57
C VAL A 149 9.92 -2.85 6.44
N ASP A 150 9.95 -1.52 6.32
CA ASP A 150 9.24 -0.77 5.29
C ASP A 150 9.83 -1.02 3.90
N ILE A 151 11.16 -1.16 3.83
CA ILE A 151 11.87 -1.54 2.60
C ILE A 151 11.42 -2.93 2.12
N VAL A 152 11.37 -3.91 3.03
CA VAL A 152 10.93 -5.27 2.70
C VAL A 152 9.48 -5.29 2.23
N GLN A 153 8.59 -4.50 2.85
CA GLN A 153 7.19 -4.39 2.40
C GLN A 153 7.08 -3.77 1.02
N TRP A 154 7.84 -2.71 0.76
CA TRP A 154 7.91 -2.09 -0.55
C TRP A 154 8.37 -3.09 -1.62
N PHE A 155 9.44 -3.86 -1.35
CA PHE A 155 9.91 -4.90 -2.28
C PHE A 155 8.86 -6.00 -2.52
N ARG A 156 8.12 -6.42 -1.49
CA ARG A 156 7.02 -7.39 -1.64
C ARG A 156 5.88 -6.85 -2.49
N ALA A 157 5.47 -5.62 -2.24
CA ALA A 157 4.42 -4.95 -3.01
C ALA A 157 4.83 -4.76 -4.47
N LYS A 158 6.08 -4.34 -4.70
CA LYS A 158 6.67 -4.23 -6.03
C LYS A 158 6.69 -5.58 -6.76
N ALA A 159 7.21 -6.63 -6.12
CA ALA A 159 7.24 -7.96 -6.71
C ALA A 159 5.83 -8.53 -7.00
N ALA A 160 4.84 -8.20 -6.17
CA ALA A 160 3.45 -8.58 -6.42
C ALA A 160 2.86 -7.85 -7.64
N LYS A 161 3.16 -6.55 -7.77
CA LYS A 161 2.81 -5.76 -8.95
C LYS A 161 3.48 -6.34 -10.21
N ASP A 162 4.79 -6.59 -10.17
CA ASP A 162 5.54 -7.12 -11.31
C ASP A 162 4.99 -8.48 -11.78
N ARG A 163 4.58 -9.35 -10.84
CA ARG A 163 3.90 -10.61 -11.17
C ARG A 163 2.51 -10.42 -11.78
N ALA A 164 1.74 -9.45 -11.30
CA ALA A 164 0.43 -9.14 -11.88
C ALA A 164 0.58 -8.59 -13.31
N ASP A 165 1.56 -7.70 -13.50
CA ASP A 165 1.94 -7.14 -14.80
C ASP A 165 2.39 -8.25 -15.78
N GLU A 166 3.19 -9.21 -15.32
CA GLU A 166 3.58 -10.39 -16.09
C GLU A 166 2.37 -11.27 -16.48
N ALA A 167 1.45 -11.52 -15.55
CA ALA A 167 0.24 -12.32 -15.80
C ALA A 167 -0.66 -11.68 -16.86
N VAL A 168 -0.84 -10.35 -16.82
CA VAL A 168 -1.59 -9.60 -17.83
C VAL A 168 -0.92 -9.72 -19.20
N ASN A 169 0.41 -9.60 -19.26
CA ASN A 169 1.16 -9.75 -20.52
C ASN A 169 1.02 -11.16 -21.11
N LYS A 170 1.12 -12.21 -20.26
CA LYS A 170 0.92 -13.60 -20.68
C LYS A 170 -0.48 -13.81 -21.27
N LEU A 171 -1.50 -13.33 -20.57
CA LEU A 171 -2.88 -13.44 -21.01
C LEU A 171 -3.10 -12.74 -22.36
N CYS A 172 -2.56 -11.52 -22.53
CA CYS A 172 -2.62 -10.82 -23.81
C CYS A 172 -1.94 -11.60 -24.94
N ALA A 173 -0.77 -12.20 -24.68
CA ALA A 173 -0.07 -13.03 -25.65
C ALA A 173 -0.87 -14.29 -26.03
N GLU A 174 -1.54 -14.92 -25.06
CA GLU A 174 -2.42 -16.08 -25.26
C GLU A 174 -3.64 -15.74 -26.13
N PHE A 175 -4.31 -14.62 -25.87
CA PHE A 175 -5.42 -14.13 -26.70
C PHE A 175 -4.99 -13.93 -28.16
N ARG A 176 -3.84 -13.29 -28.39
CA ARG A 176 -3.31 -13.08 -29.74
C ARG A 176 -2.98 -14.39 -30.43
N ARG A 177 -2.29 -15.31 -29.74
CA ARG A 177 -1.97 -16.64 -30.28
C ARG A 177 -3.24 -17.40 -30.64
N THR A 178 -4.28 -17.29 -29.82
CA THR A 178 -5.59 -17.92 -30.08
C THR A 178 -6.25 -17.34 -31.33
N CYS A 179 -6.30 -16.02 -31.47
CA CYS A 179 -6.83 -15.35 -32.66
C CYS A 179 -6.06 -15.73 -33.94
N MET A 180 -4.72 -15.76 -33.86
CA MET A 180 -3.86 -16.18 -34.99
C MET A 180 -4.09 -17.66 -35.33
N GLY A 181 -4.20 -18.52 -34.31
CA GLY A 181 -4.48 -19.94 -34.47
C GLY A 181 -5.80 -20.19 -35.19
N TYR A 182 -6.88 -19.52 -34.79
CA TYR A 182 -8.17 -19.61 -35.49
C TYR A 182 -8.07 -19.13 -36.94
N GLY A 183 -7.32 -18.06 -37.21
CA GLY A 183 -7.06 -17.60 -38.58
C GLY A 183 -6.30 -18.64 -39.41
N ALA A 184 -5.26 -19.25 -38.85
CA ALA A 184 -4.49 -20.28 -39.52
C ALA A 184 -5.33 -21.53 -39.83
N TYR A 185 -6.19 -21.96 -38.89
CA TYR A 185 -7.13 -23.07 -39.14
C TYR A 185 -8.15 -22.72 -40.23
N ALA A 186 -8.68 -21.50 -40.25
CA ALA A 186 -9.59 -21.07 -41.32
C ALA A 186 -8.92 -21.16 -42.70
N GLU A 187 -7.67 -20.71 -42.82
CA GLU A 187 -6.91 -20.79 -44.08
C GLU A 187 -6.58 -22.23 -44.50
N LEU A 188 -6.21 -23.10 -43.55
CA LEU A 188 -5.99 -24.52 -43.83
C LEU A 188 -7.24 -25.18 -44.40
N TRP A 189 -8.42 -24.91 -43.81
CA TRP A 189 -9.69 -25.44 -44.30
C TRP A 189 -10.11 -24.83 -45.65
N ARG A 190 -9.83 -23.54 -45.91
CA ARG A 190 -10.01 -22.93 -47.24
C ARG A 190 -9.14 -23.61 -48.29
N THR A 191 -7.87 -23.84 -47.97
CA THR A 191 -6.91 -24.51 -48.87
C THR A 191 -7.29 -25.96 -49.12
N ALA A 192 -7.83 -26.67 -48.12
CA ALA A 192 -8.37 -28.01 -48.32
C ALA A 192 -9.60 -27.99 -49.24
N ALA A 193 -10.48 -26.99 -49.10
CA ALA A 193 -11.68 -26.86 -49.94
C ALA A 193 -11.35 -26.69 -51.43
N THR A 194 -10.22 -26.07 -51.79
CA THR A 194 -9.79 -25.94 -53.20
C THR A 194 -9.36 -27.27 -53.82
N ARG A 195 -9.05 -28.29 -53.00
CA ARG A 195 -8.59 -29.61 -53.44
C ARG A 195 -9.70 -30.68 -53.45
N CYS A 196 -10.85 -30.38 -52.85
CA CYS A 196 -12.00 -31.28 -52.76
C CYS A 196 -13.11 -30.89 -53.74
N GLU A 197 -14.06 -31.78 -53.98
CA GLU A 197 -15.23 -31.56 -54.84
C GLU A 197 -16.55 -31.91 -54.11
N GLY A 198 -17.68 -31.45 -54.64
CA GLY A 198 -19.02 -31.79 -54.13
C GLY A 198 -19.22 -31.45 -52.64
N GLY A 199 -19.75 -32.41 -51.88
CA GLY A 199 -20.11 -32.24 -50.47
C GLY A 199 -18.92 -31.99 -49.54
N GLU A 200 -17.75 -32.54 -49.86
CA GLU A 200 -16.52 -32.34 -49.08
C GLU A 200 -16.04 -30.89 -49.13
N ARG A 201 -16.13 -30.27 -50.32
CA ARG A 201 -15.84 -28.84 -50.50
C ARG A 201 -16.79 -27.98 -49.68
N ALA A 202 -18.09 -28.29 -49.69
CA ALA A 202 -19.09 -27.56 -48.91
C ALA A 202 -18.82 -27.69 -47.39
N TYR A 203 -18.44 -28.87 -46.91
CA TYR A 203 -18.05 -29.08 -45.52
C TYR A 203 -16.79 -28.29 -45.14
N ALA A 204 -15.75 -28.33 -45.96
CA ALA A 204 -14.51 -27.60 -45.71
C ALA A 204 -14.74 -26.08 -45.62
N TYR A 205 -15.55 -25.50 -46.51
CA TYR A 205 -15.94 -24.09 -46.41
C TYR A 205 -16.75 -23.76 -45.16
N LYS A 206 -17.69 -24.64 -44.76
CA LYS A 206 -18.46 -24.48 -43.52
C LYS A 206 -17.54 -24.46 -42.29
N THR A 207 -16.54 -25.35 -42.25
CA THR A 207 -15.56 -25.43 -41.15
C THR A 207 -14.63 -24.21 -41.15
N ALA A 208 -14.18 -23.74 -42.31
CA ALA A 208 -13.42 -22.48 -42.40
C ALA A 208 -14.23 -21.28 -41.86
N ALA A 209 -15.53 -21.19 -42.22
CA ALA A 209 -16.42 -20.14 -41.73
C ALA A 209 -16.67 -20.23 -40.22
N MET A 210 -16.67 -21.43 -39.64
CA MET A 210 -16.72 -21.61 -38.17
C MET A 210 -15.48 -21.02 -37.49
N TRP A 211 -14.27 -21.35 -37.97
CA TRP A 211 -13.03 -20.83 -37.40
C TRP A 211 -12.93 -19.30 -37.52
N GLU A 212 -13.40 -18.71 -38.61
CA GLU A 212 -13.48 -17.25 -38.73
C GLU A 212 -14.44 -16.61 -37.73
N ARG A 213 -15.58 -17.25 -37.44
CA ARG A 213 -16.48 -16.78 -36.39
C ARG A 213 -15.82 -16.86 -35.02
N MET A 214 -15.09 -17.93 -34.73
CA MET A 214 -14.33 -18.07 -33.47
C MET A 214 -13.23 -17.00 -33.35
N LYS A 215 -12.51 -16.70 -34.43
CA LYS A 215 -11.55 -15.59 -34.50
C LYS A 215 -12.19 -14.25 -34.17
N LYS A 216 -13.33 -13.93 -34.81
CA LYS A 216 -14.06 -12.68 -34.55
C LYS A 216 -14.54 -12.59 -33.11
N ALA A 217 -15.14 -13.65 -32.58
CA ALA A 217 -15.60 -13.70 -31.20
C ALA A 217 -14.45 -13.48 -30.21
N CYS A 218 -13.32 -14.17 -30.40
CA CYS A 218 -12.13 -14.00 -29.57
C CYS A 218 -11.56 -12.58 -29.63
N GLY A 219 -11.56 -11.95 -30.81
CA GLY A 219 -11.16 -10.55 -30.98
C GLY A 219 -12.07 -9.57 -30.23
N VAL A 220 -13.38 -9.76 -30.30
CA VAL A 220 -14.36 -8.93 -29.57
C VAL A 220 -14.18 -9.03 -28.07
N GLU A 221 -14.03 -10.26 -27.54
CA GLU A 221 -13.77 -10.49 -26.12
C GLU A 221 -12.44 -9.86 -25.67
N TYR A 222 -11.39 -9.97 -26.51
CA TYR A 222 -10.10 -9.35 -26.22
C TYR A 222 -10.17 -7.81 -26.23
N ASP A 223 -10.87 -7.21 -27.19
CA ASP A 223 -11.04 -5.77 -27.28
C ASP A 223 -11.89 -5.23 -26.12
N ALA A 224 -12.91 -5.97 -25.68
CA ALA A 224 -13.74 -5.63 -24.52
C ALA A 224 -12.99 -5.75 -23.19
N ALA A 225 -12.10 -6.72 -23.05
CA ALA A 225 -11.27 -6.92 -21.86
C ALA A 225 -10.12 -5.90 -21.76
N ARG A 226 -9.73 -5.28 -22.89
CA ARG A 226 -8.65 -4.30 -22.96
C ARG A 226 -9.15 -2.90 -22.60
N LYS A 227 -8.26 -2.08 -22.03
CA LYS A 227 -8.54 -0.65 -21.79
C LYS A 227 -8.70 0.12 -23.10
N GLU A 228 -9.64 1.07 -23.11
CA GLU A 228 -9.86 2.00 -24.20
C GLU A 228 -8.57 2.78 -24.55
N GLY A 229 -8.23 2.83 -25.84
CA GLY A 229 -7.05 3.55 -26.35
C GLY A 229 -5.70 2.79 -26.33
N VAL A 230 -5.66 1.54 -25.86
CA VAL A 230 -4.44 0.71 -25.93
C VAL A 230 -4.39 -0.06 -27.24
N ALA A 231 -3.34 0.12 -28.05
CA ALA A 231 -3.19 -0.64 -29.30
C ALA A 231 -3.08 -2.15 -29.04
N GLY A 232 -3.77 -2.95 -29.85
CA GLY A 232 -3.94 -4.40 -29.63
C GLY A 232 -2.67 -5.20 -29.85
N GLU A 233 -1.65 -4.57 -30.44
CA GLU A 233 -0.36 -5.17 -30.78
C GLU A 233 0.75 -4.86 -29.77
N LEU A 234 0.59 -3.86 -28.89
CA LEU A 234 1.61 -3.56 -27.88
C LEU A 234 1.49 -4.48 -26.65
N LEU A 235 2.59 -5.13 -26.27
CA LEU A 235 2.72 -5.86 -25.01
C LEU A 235 3.17 -4.87 -23.94
N ASP A 236 2.25 -4.06 -23.39
CA ASP A 236 2.61 -3.09 -22.35
C ASP A 236 1.60 -3.08 -21.21
N HIS A 237 1.98 -3.73 -20.10
CA HIS A 237 1.22 -3.79 -18.86
C HIS A 237 0.97 -2.39 -18.25
N THR A 238 1.80 -1.38 -18.56
CA THR A 238 1.67 -0.02 -18.00
C THR A 238 0.43 0.72 -18.51
N ARG A 239 -0.18 0.25 -19.60
CA ARG A 239 -1.35 0.88 -20.21
C ARG A 239 -2.65 0.12 -19.96
N VAL A 240 -2.59 -1.10 -19.42
CA VAL A 240 -3.77 -1.88 -19.02
C VAL A 240 -4.30 -1.44 -17.64
N SER A 241 -3.49 -0.74 -16.83
CA SER A 241 -3.84 -0.47 -15.42
C SER A 241 -3.29 0.86 -14.87
N LEU A 242 -3.65 2.00 -15.46
CA LEU A 242 -3.54 3.31 -14.81
C LEU A 242 -4.93 3.88 -14.51
N ALA A 243 -5.58 3.38 -13.47
CA ALA A 243 -6.76 4.00 -12.87
C ALA A 243 -6.46 4.58 -11.47
N SER A 244 -5.20 4.72 -11.06
CA SER A 244 -4.89 5.21 -9.71
C SER A 244 -3.56 5.98 -9.58
N GLN A 245 -3.19 6.76 -10.58
CA GLN A 245 -2.14 7.78 -10.44
C GLN A 245 -2.71 9.16 -10.76
N ARG A 246 -3.57 9.64 -9.87
CA ARG A 246 -3.82 11.07 -9.67
C ARG A 246 -3.86 11.32 -8.17
N PHE A 247 -2.67 11.42 -7.58
CA PHE A 247 -2.45 12.17 -6.36
C PHE A 247 -1.14 12.94 -6.59
N SER A 248 -1.32 14.17 -7.05
CA SER A 248 -0.41 15.29 -6.82
C SER A 248 -1.01 16.15 -5.72
#